data_AF-A0A4R7CZY0-F1
#
_entry.id   AF-A0A4R7CZY0-F1
#
_cell.length_a   1.000
_cell.length_b   1.000
_cell.length_c   1.000
_cell.angle_alpha   90.00
_cell.angle_beta   90.00
_cell.angle_gamma   90.00
#
_symmetry.space_group_name_H-M   'P 1'
#
loop_
_entity.id
_entity.type
_entity.pdbx_description
1 polymer ?
#
loop_
_entity_poly.entity_id
_entity_poly.type
_entity_poly.pdbx_seq_one_letter_code
_entity_poly.pdbx_strand_id
1 'polypeptide(L)'
;MKKAICITLIYFAFALTALAQNKTYTKSDVYGTWVLDLNKFDLDDDIYTFEREKSSKNQEEKLNIIVILLELDQCKVNYDRTSGFCGNEAFKDYSWSLDKDLGTINIYHSEIFLKQFKEENPEDFNSFGLPEKYNAMELKIVTLNNGGIELEITDWE
;
A
#
# COMPACT_ATOMS: atom_id res chain seq x y z
N MET A 1 0.12 37.02 -37.93
CA MET A 1 -0.95 36.40 -37.11
C MET A 1 -0.93 34.87 -37.04
N LYS A 2 -0.13 34.13 -37.83
CA LYS A 2 -0.07 32.64 -37.73
C LYS A 2 0.86 32.10 -36.62
N LYS A 3 1.90 32.85 -36.22
CA LYS A 3 2.88 32.41 -35.21
C LYS A 3 2.37 32.46 -33.77
N ALA A 4 1.44 33.37 -33.45
CA ALA A 4 0.87 33.49 -32.11
C ALA A 4 -0.11 32.34 -31.78
N ILE A 5 -0.81 31.81 -32.79
CA ILE A 5 -1.79 30.73 -32.64
C ILE A 5 -1.09 29.39 -32.33
N CYS A 6 0.09 29.14 -32.91
CA CYS A 6 0.84 27.91 -32.64
C CYS A 6 1.38 27.87 -31.20
N ILE A 7 1.75 29.02 -30.62
CA ILE A 7 2.28 29.06 -29.26
C ILE A 7 1.16 28.80 -28.25
N THR A 8 -0.04 29.38 -28.42
CA THR A 8 -1.18 29.12 -27.52
C THR A 8 -1.68 27.68 -27.55
N LEU A 9 -1.64 27.01 -28.71
CA LEU A 9 -2.01 25.59 -28.82
C LEU A 9 -1.06 24.65 -28.06
N ILE A 10 0.24 24.98 -28.03
CA ILE A 10 1.23 24.19 -27.30
C ILE A 10 1.00 24.29 -25.78
N TYR A 11 0.72 25.49 -25.25
CA TYR A 11 0.41 25.67 -23.83
C TYR A 11 -0.86 24.93 -23.39
N PHE A 12 -1.87 24.84 -24.26
CA PHE A 12 -3.11 24.11 -23.95
C PHE A 12 -2.88 22.59 -23.89
N ALA A 13 -2.00 22.05 -24.75
CA ALA A 13 -1.62 20.64 -24.71
C ALA A 13 -0.82 20.28 -23.44
N PHE A 14 0.10 21.15 -22.99
CA PHE A 14 0.84 20.95 -21.73
C PHE A 14 -0.04 21.08 -20.48
N ALA A 15 -1.04 21.97 -20.49
CA ALA A 15 -2.00 22.07 -19.40
C ALA A 15 -2.88 20.81 -19.28
N LEU A 16 -3.27 20.21 -20.41
CA LEU A 16 -4.03 18.96 -20.45
C LEU A 16 -3.21 17.74 -19.99
N THR A 17 -1.90 17.70 -20.27
CA THR A 17 -1.04 16.60 -19.81
C THR A 17 -0.71 16.68 -18.32
N ALA A 18 -0.63 17.89 -17.74
CA ALA A 18 -0.46 18.07 -16.29
C ALA A 18 -1.73 17.69 -15.51
N LEU A 19 -2.92 17.92 -16.09
CA LEU A 19 -4.20 17.49 -15.53
C LEU A 19 -4.43 15.97 -15.60
N ALA A 20 -3.71 15.26 -16.46
CA ALA A 20 -3.84 13.81 -16.62
C ALA A 20 -3.06 12.99 -15.56
N GLN A 21 -2.26 13.62 -14.70
CA GLN A 21 -1.40 12.90 -13.73
C GLN A 21 -1.89 12.91 -12.29
N ASN A 22 -2.88 13.73 -11.92
CA ASN A 22 -3.47 13.67 -10.57
C ASN A 22 -4.72 12.79 -10.55
N LYS A 23 -4.51 11.48 -10.71
CA LYS A 23 -5.55 10.51 -10.38
C LYS A 23 -5.67 10.47 -8.85
N THR A 24 -6.70 11.12 -8.32
CA THR A 24 -7.01 11.03 -6.90
C THR A 24 -7.56 9.64 -6.59
N TYR A 25 -6.87 8.90 -5.74
CA TYR A 25 -7.33 7.58 -5.28
C TYR A 25 -8.28 7.71 -4.09
N THR A 26 -9.18 6.75 -4.01
CA THR A 26 -10.06 6.51 -2.87
C THR A 26 -9.70 5.18 -2.22
N LYS A 27 -10.10 4.98 -0.96
CA LYS A 27 -9.86 3.72 -0.25
C LYS A 27 -10.43 2.51 -1.01
N SER A 28 -11.61 2.66 -1.63
CA SER A 28 -12.22 1.61 -2.45
C SER A 28 -11.42 1.21 -3.69
N ASP A 29 -10.59 2.11 -4.23
CA ASP A 29 -9.74 1.78 -5.37
C ASP A 29 -8.65 0.77 -4.99
N VAL A 30 -8.27 0.72 -3.71
CA VAL A 30 -7.13 -0.07 -3.22
C VAL A 30 -7.54 -1.26 -2.34
N TYR A 31 -8.82 -1.38 -1.97
CA TYR A 31 -9.30 -2.57 -1.27
C TYR A 31 -9.03 -3.87 -2.04
N GLY A 32 -8.80 -4.94 -1.29
CA GLY A 32 -8.61 -6.30 -1.81
C GLY A 32 -7.29 -6.94 -1.37
N THR A 33 -6.99 -8.08 -1.98
CA THR A 33 -5.77 -8.84 -1.73
C THR A 33 -4.67 -8.43 -2.68
N TRP A 34 -3.51 -8.14 -2.10
CA TRP A 34 -2.29 -7.75 -2.78
C TRP A 34 -1.21 -8.77 -2.45
N VAL A 35 -0.47 -9.23 -3.46
CA VAL A 35 0.50 -10.30 -3.34
C VAL A 35 1.84 -9.84 -3.89
N LEU A 36 2.88 -9.97 -3.08
CA LEU A 36 4.27 -9.84 -3.47
C LEU A 36 4.85 -11.25 -3.60
N ASP A 37 5.17 -11.65 -4.83
CA ASP A 37 5.82 -12.93 -5.13
C ASP A 37 7.33 -12.76 -5.00
N LEU A 38 7.89 -13.18 -3.86
CA LEU A 38 9.31 -12.98 -3.57
C LEU A 38 10.23 -13.77 -4.52
N ASN A 39 9.72 -14.79 -5.20
CA ASN A 39 10.50 -15.58 -6.15
C ASN A 39 10.72 -14.86 -7.49
N LYS A 40 10.00 -13.75 -7.74
CA LYS A 40 10.18 -12.95 -8.96
C LYS A 40 11.31 -11.94 -8.86
N PHE A 41 11.85 -11.71 -7.67
CA PHE A 41 12.87 -10.70 -7.42
C PHE A 41 14.21 -11.40 -7.20
N ASP A 42 15.19 -11.06 -8.05
CA ASP A 42 16.57 -11.40 -7.81
C ASP A 42 17.13 -10.48 -6.70
N LEU A 43 18.17 -10.92 -5.98
CA LEU A 43 18.77 -10.21 -4.84
C LEU A 43 19.28 -8.79 -5.16
N ASP A 44 19.32 -8.40 -6.44
CA ASP A 44 19.81 -7.12 -6.95
C ASP A 44 18.68 -6.14 -7.36
N ASP A 45 17.40 -6.54 -7.31
CA ASP A 45 16.26 -5.65 -7.59
C ASP A 45 15.71 -5.04 -6.28
N ASP A 46 15.89 -3.73 -6.12
CA ASP A 46 15.49 -2.97 -4.92
C ASP A 46 13.99 -2.60 -4.88
N ILE A 47 13.23 -2.85 -5.95
CA ILE A 47 11.84 -2.39 -6.08
C ILE A 47 10.88 -3.57 -5.91
N TYR A 48 10.30 -3.69 -4.72
CA TYR A 48 9.29 -4.69 -4.42
C TYR A 48 7.88 -4.16 -4.68
N THR A 49 7.18 -4.76 -5.64
CA THR A 49 5.83 -4.36 -6.03
C THR A 49 4.80 -5.46 -5.75
N PHE A 50 3.75 -5.13 -5.01
CA PHE A 50 2.58 -5.97 -4.90
C PHE A 50 1.69 -5.84 -6.14
N GLU A 51 1.27 -6.98 -6.65
CA GLU A 51 0.23 -7.09 -7.67
C GLU A 51 -1.11 -7.45 -7.00
N ARG A 52 -2.21 -6.97 -7.57
CA ARG A 52 -3.54 -7.41 -7.12
C ARG A 52 -3.72 -8.89 -7.43
N GLU A 53 -4.21 -9.66 -6.46
CA GLU A 53 -4.48 -11.08 -6.62
C GLU A 53 -5.46 -11.30 -7.79
N LYS A 54 -5.04 -12.10 -8.77
CA LYS A 54 -5.89 -12.55 -9.88
C LYS A 54 -6.42 -13.93 -9.53
N SER A 55 -7.72 -14.13 -9.67
CA SER A 55 -8.50 -15.31 -9.24
C SER A 55 -8.16 -16.64 -9.94
N SER A 56 -6.98 -16.81 -10.54
CA SER A 56 -6.65 -18.03 -11.28
C SER A 56 -5.15 -18.18 -11.53
N LYS A 57 -4.39 -18.72 -10.57
CA LYS A 57 -3.21 -19.55 -10.86
C LYS A 57 -3.08 -20.63 -9.79
N ASN A 58 -2.73 -21.84 -10.23
CA ASN A 58 -2.29 -22.92 -9.35
C ASN A 58 -1.20 -22.36 -8.43
N GLN A 59 -1.47 -22.33 -7.13
CA GLN A 59 -0.49 -22.02 -6.10
C GLN A 59 0.48 -23.20 -6.03
N GLU A 60 1.49 -23.20 -6.89
CA GLU A 60 2.75 -23.84 -6.52
C GLU A 60 3.26 -23.15 -5.25
N GLU A 61 3.90 -23.91 -4.37
CA GLU A 61 4.46 -23.44 -3.10
C GLU A 61 5.40 -22.25 -3.35
N LYS A 62 4.90 -21.04 -3.09
CA LYS A 62 5.61 -19.79 -3.36
C LYS A 62 5.72 -19.00 -2.08
N LEU A 63 6.93 -18.57 -1.76
CA LEU A 63 7.16 -17.53 -0.76
C LEU A 63 6.47 -16.25 -1.20
N ASN A 64 5.46 -15.82 -0.45
CA ASN A 64 4.65 -14.66 -0.76
C ASN A 64 4.46 -13.80 0.49
N ILE A 65 4.36 -12.49 0.27
CA ILE A 65 3.77 -11.58 1.26
C ILE A 65 2.39 -11.21 0.75
N ILE A 66 1.39 -11.38 1.60
CA ILE A 66 0.00 -11.09 1.27
C ILE A 66 -0.48 -9.96 2.17
N VAL A 67 -0.93 -8.87 1.56
CA VAL A 67 -1.56 -7.74 2.24
C VAL A 67 -3.03 -7.70 1.81
N ILE A 68 -3.93 -7.71 2.77
CA ILE A 68 -5.37 -7.57 2.54
C ILE A 68 -5.79 -6.23 3.12
N LEU A 69 -6.20 -5.31 2.25
CA LEU A 69 -6.73 -4.00 2.63
C LEU A 69 -8.26 -4.07 2.65
N LEU A 70 -8.83 -3.87 3.84
CA LEU A 70 -10.26 -3.99 4.10
C LEU A 70 -10.87 -2.63 4.42
N GLU A 71 -12.21 -2.59 4.45
CA GLU A 71 -12.96 -1.45 4.95
C GLU A 71 -12.66 -1.17 6.43
N LEU A 72 -13.09 0.01 6.90
CA LEU A 72 -12.91 0.45 8.30
C LEU A 72 -11.46 0.42 8.77
N ASP A 73 -10.53 0.69 7.85
CA ASP A 73 -9.10 0.86 8.12
C ASP A 73 -8.44 -0.39 8.69
N GLN A 74 -9.04 -1.56 8.44
CA GLN A 74 -8.51 -2.86 8.82
C GLN A 74 -7.58 -3.41 7.75
N CYS A 75 -6.46 -3.98 8.17
CA CYS A 75 -5.49 -4.63 7.30
C CYS A 75 -5.12 -5.99 7.87
N LYS A 76 -4.86 -6.97 7.00
CA LYS A 76 -4.26 -8.24 7.39
C LYS A 76 -3.01 -8.47 6.58
N VAL A 77 -1.93 -8.87 7.25
CA VAL A 77 -0.67 -9.17 6.57
C VAL A 77 -0.23 -10.59 6.92
N ASN A 78 0.08 -11.36 5.89
CA ASN A 78 0.73 -12.65 6.00
C ASN A 78 2.14 -12.54 5.40
N TYR A 79 3.14 -12.85 6.22
CA TYR A 79 4.54 -12.92 5.83
C TYR A 79 4.92 -14.39 5.70
N ASP A 80 4.40 -15.08 4.69
CA ASP A 80 4.75 -16.49 4.51
C ASP A 80 6.18 -16.59 3.98
N ARG A 81 7.11 -16.79 4.92
CA ARG A 81 8.54 -16.99 4.65
C ARG A 81 8.93 -18.47 4.61
N THR A 82 8.00 -19.42 4.76
CA THR A 82 8.35 -20.84 4.88
C THR A 82 7.25 -21.77 4.40
N SER A 83 7.25 -22.07 3.10
CA SER A 83 6.70 -23.32 2.58
C SER A 83 7.54 -24.49 3.13
N GLY A 84 7.07 -25.18 4.18
CA GLY A 84 7.71 -26.44 4.59
C GLY A 84 7.45 -26.98 6.00
N PHE A 85 6.78 -26.27 6.91
CA PHE A 85 6.46 -26.82 8.24
C PHE A 85 5.02 -26.56 8.63
N CYS A 86 4.34 -27.60 9.14
CA CYS A 86 2.96 -27.60 9.63
C CYS A 86 2.72 -26.64 10.82
N GLY A 87 2.87 -25.34 10.61
CA GLY A 87 2.48 -24.28 11.54
C GLY A 87 1.45 -23.39 10.85
N ASN A 88 0.31 -23.16 11.50
CA ASN A 88 -0.78 -22.33 10.99
C ASN A 88 -0.24 -21.02 10.40
N GLU A 89 -0.47 -20.81 9.10
CA GLU A 89 -0.35 -19.52 8.42
C GLU A 89 -1.27 -18.52 9.12
N ALA A 90 -0.73 -17.74 10.06
CA ALA A 90 -1.51 -16.77 10.80
C ALA A 90 -1.33 -15.39 10.16
N PHE A 91 -2.35 -14.95 9.43
CA PHE A 91 -2.53 -13.53 9.16
C PHE A 91 -2.47 -12.75 10.48
N LYS A 92 -1.64 -11.71 10.50
CA LYS A 92 -1.60 -10.74 11.59
C LYS A 92 -2.52 -9.58 11.26
N ASP A 93 -3.25 -9.08 12.25
CA ASP A 93 -4.11 -7.91 12.11
C ASP A 93 -3.30 -6.61 12.25
N TYR A 94 -3.59 -5.67 11.37
CA TYR A 94 -3.02 -4.33 11.27
C TYR A 94 -4.16 -3.34 11.02
N SER A 95 -3.81 -2.06 11.05
CA SER A 95 -4.64 -1.01 10.47
C SER A 95 -3.92 -0.33 9.31
N TRP A 96 -4.65 0.49 8.56
CA TRP A 96 -4.06 1.24 7.47
C TRP A 96 -4.78 2.56 7.16
N SER A 97 -4.07 3.47 6.50
CA SER A 97 -4.62 4.73 6.03
C SER A 97 -4.14 5.07 4.62
N LEU A 98 -4.95 5.78 3.85
CA LEU A 98 -4.59 6.35 2.56
C LEU A 98 -4.30 7.84 2.70
N ASP A 99 -3.08 8.25 2.36
CA ASP A 99 -2.77 9.64 2.04
C ASP A 99 -3.09 9.88 0.57
N LYS A 100 -4.14 10.66 0.32
CA LYS A 100 -4.63 10.93 -1.04
C LYS A 100 -3.75 11.90 -1.80
N ASP A 101 -3.06 12.79 -1.10
CA ASP A 101 -2.25 13.84 -1.70
C ASP A 101 -0.92 13.26 -2.19
N LEU A 102 -0.37 12.31 -1.42
CA LEU A 102 0.86 11.59 -1.76
C LEU A 102 0.60 10.31 -2.57
N GLY A 103 -0.64 9.79 -2.56
CA GLY A 103 -0.95 8.49 -3.16
C GLY A 103 -0.24 7.34 -2.44
N THR A 104 -0.10 7.44 -1.11
CA THR A 104 0.58 6.45 -0.28
C THR A 104 -0.38 5.77 0.69
N ILE A 105 -0.17 4.49 0.91
CA ILE A 105 -0.85 3.67 1.89
C ILE A 105 0.13 3.40 3.00
N ASN A 106 -0.27 3.72 4.23
CA ASN A 106 0.50 3.44 5.42
C ASN A 106 -0.18 2.33 6.20
N ILE A 107 0.56 1.28 6.56
CA ILE A 107 0.11 0.16 7.37
C ILE A 107 0.74 0.30 8.76
N TYR A 108 -0.06 0.08 9.80
CA TYR A 108 0.35 0.30 11.18
C TYR A 108 0.18 -0.94 12.05
N HIS A 109 1.16 -1.17 12.91
CA HIS A 109 1.07 -2.11 14.01
C HIS A 109 0.23 -1.53 15.15
N SER A 110 -0.57 -2.39 15.78
CA SER A 110 -1.12 -2.17 17.13
C SER A 110 -1.98 -0.92 17.33
N GLU A 111 -2.45 -0.23 16.27
CA GLU A 111 -3.25 1.01 16.41
C GLU A 111 -4.51 0.78 17.26
N ILE A 112 -5.23 -0.31 17.03
CA ILE A 112 -6.44 -0.67 17.80
C ILE A 112 -6.09 -0.83 19.28
N PHE A 113 -5.00 -1.55 19.58
CA PHE A 113 -4.55 -1.78 20.94
C PHE A 113 -4.11 -0.47 21.62
N LEU A 114 -3.35 0.37 20.92
CA LEU A 114 -2.90 1.66 21.43
C LEU A 114 -4.06 2.59 21.71
N LYS A 115 -5.06 2.61 20.83
CA LYS A 115 -6.28 3.39 21.03
C LYS A 115 -7.04 2.93 22.27
N GLN A 116 -7.24 1.62 22.42
CA GLN A 116 -7.88 1.05 23.61
C GLN A 116 -7.08 1.36 24.89
N PHE A 117 -5.77 1.18 24.87
CA PHE A 117 -4.91 1.46 26.01
C PHE A 117 -4.95 2.94 26.41
N LYS A 118 -4.97 3.86 25.43
CA LYS A 118 -5.12 5.30 25.66
C LYS A 118 -6.48 5.66 26.28
N GLU A 119 -7.55 5.00 25.85
CA GLU A 119 -8.90 5.21 26.38
C GLU A 119 -9.05 4.66 27.80
N GLU A 120 -8.48 3.49 28.08
CA GLU A 120 -8.58 2.82 29.38
C GLU A 120 -7.59 3.37 30.43
N ASN A 121 -6.37 3.75 30.02
CA ASN A 121 -5.28 4.15 30.91
C ASN A 121 -4.53 5.39 30.35
N PRO A 122 -5.19 6.56 30.26
CA PRO A 122 -4.60 7.74 29.62
C PRO A 122 -3.37 8.30 30.35
N GLU A 123 -3.30 8.20 31.69
CA GLU A 123 -2.13 8.64 32.45
C GLU A 123 -0.90 7.80 32.12
N ASP A 124 -1.05 6.47 32.11
CA ASP A 124 0.02 5.54 31.78
C ASP A 124 0.47 5.71 30.32
N PHE A 125 -0.48 5.80 29.39
CA PHE A 125 -0.19 6.05 27.98
C PHE A 125 0.69 7.28 27.77
N ASN A 126 0.33 8.40 28.43
CA ASN A 126 1.09 9.64 28.36
C ASN A 126 2.45 9.53 29.09
N SER A 127 2.48 8.85 30.24
CA SER A 127 3.71 8.69 31.04
C SER A 127 4.78 7.87 30.30
N PHE A 128 4.35 6.86 29.55
CA PHE A 128 5.21 6.02 28.73
C PHE A 128 5.61 6.69 27.41
N GLY A 129 5.01 7.82 27.05
CA GLY A 129 5.29 8.53 25.81
C GLY A 129 4.99 7.68 24.57
N LEU A 130 3.94 6.85 24.62
CA LEU A 130 3.59 5.98 23.51
C LEU A 130 3.08 6.81 22.32
N PRO A 131 3.47 6.47 21.09
CA PRO A 131 2.91 7.10 19.90
C PRO A 131 1.46 6.61 19.69
N GLU A 132 0.69 7.35 18.89
CA GLU A 132 -0.70 6.95 18.58
C GLU A 132 -0.77 5.72 17.66
N LYS A 133 0.28 5.48 16.88
CA LYS A 133 0.42 4.36 15.94
C LYS A 133 1.90 4.05 15.71
N TYR A 134 2.21 2.80 15.37
CA TYR A 134 3.54 2.39 14.92
C TYR A 134 3.48 2.06 13.43
N ASN A 135 4.33 2.69 12.63
CA ASN A 135 4.43 2.34 11.21
C ASN A 135 4.90 0.89 11.07
N ALA A 136 4.49 0.24 9.99
CA ALA A 136 4.94 -1.11 9.66
C ALA A 136 5.46 -1.17 8.23
N MET A 137 4.73 -0.53 7.32
CA MET A 137 5.01 -0.54 5.89
C MET A 137 4.39 0.69 5.23
N GLU A 138 5.12 1.31 4.32
CA GLU A 138 4.62 2.34 3.42
C GLU A 138 4.61 1.81 1.99
N LEU A 139 3.46 2.00 1.32
CA LEU A 139 3.22 1.54 -0.04
C LEU A 139 2.81 2.72 -0.92
N LYS A 140 3.52 2.93 -2.02
CA LYS A 140 3.17 3.92 -3.04
C LYS A 140 2.28 3.32 -4.11
N ILE A 141 1.21 4.00 -4.46
CA ILE A 141 0.29 3.58 -5.52
C ILE A 141 0.89 3.95 -6.89
N VAL A 142 1.15 2.94 -7.71
CA VAL A 142 1.67 3.11 -9.08
C VAL A 142 0.56 2.77 -10.08
N THR A 143 0.20 3.73 -10.96
CA THR A 143 -0.71 3.46 -12.07
C THR A 143 0.08 2.96 -13.27
N LEU A 144 -0.33 1.80 -13.79
CA LEU A 144 0.21 1.19 -15.00
C LEU A 144 -0.38 1.84 -16.26
N ASN A 145 0.33 1.70 -17.38
CA ASN A 145 -0.13 2.18 -18.69
C ASN A 145 -1.48 1.60 -19.14
N ASN A 146 -1.86 0.42 -18.64
CA ASN A 146 -3.15 -0.20 -18.91
C ASN A 146 -4.28 0.28 -17.96
N GLY A 147 -4.00 1.26 -17.10
CA GLY A 147 -4.92 1.77 -16.08
C GLY A 147 -5.02 0.93 -14.81
N GLY A 148 -4.31 -0.20 -14.74
CA GLY A 148 -4.16 -1.02 -13.54
C GLY A 148 -3.35 -0.33 -12.45
N ILE A 149 -3.34 -0.92 -11.26
CA ILE A 149 -2.66 -0.39 -10.08
C ILE A 149 -1.75 -1.47 -9.50
N GLU A 150 -0.54 -1.07 -9.11
CA GLU A 150 0.42 -1.82 -8.29
C GLU A 150 0.76 -1.02 -7.04
N LEU A 151 1.25 -1.71 -6.00
CA LEU A 151 1.71 -1.06 -4.77
C LEU A 151 3.20 -1.31 -4.60
N GLU A 152 4.01 -0.27 -4.68
CA GLU A 152 5.46 -0.32 -4.50
C GLU A 152 5.82 -0.08 -3.03
N ILE A 153 6.65 -0.93 -2.44
CA ILE A 153 7.17 -0.71 -1.07
C ILE A 153 8.15 0.47 -1.11
N THR A 154 7.85 1.53 -0.37
CA THR A 154 8.74 2.69 -0.20
C THR A 154 9.45 2.70 1.15
N ASP A 155 8.86 2.04 2.15
CA ASP A 155 9.47 1.82 3.46
C ASP A 155 8.92 0.53 4.09
N TRP A 156 9.78 -0.20 4.79
CA TRP A 156 9.42 -1.44 5.48
C TRP A 156 10.37 -1.67 6.67
N GLU A 157 9.78 -1.73 7.88
CA GLU A 157 10.47 -2.03 9.15
C GLU A 157 10.96 -3.48 9.28
#